data_AF-A0A286GJA7-F1
#
_entry.id   AF-A0A286GJA7-F1
#
_cell.length_a   1.000
_cell.length_b   1.000
_cell.length_c   1.000
_cell.angle_alpha   90.00
_cell.angle_beta   90.00
_cell.angle_gamma   90.00
#
_symmetry.space_group_name_H-M   'P 1'
#
loop_
_entity.id
_entity.type
_entity.pdbx_description
1 polymer ?
#
loop_
_entity_poly.entity_id
_entity_poly.type
_entity_poly.pdbx_seq_one_letter_code
_entity_poly.pdbx_strand_id
1 'polypeptide(L)'
;MRVLVSYDKGGQHLEQAVETIVAANTVGKTSTVAYQAGRSITLLPGFQASQGSLFTADIKPVTSGGNELSLQLKAYPNPFDESTMIDYYLPADGKVTIVITDAQGKVISQLMKDENQAAGKHQIEWNSTALKAGMYIPVIEHNQKKAVGRLVKK
;
A
#
# COMPACT_ATOMS: atom_id res chain seq x y z
N MET A 1 9.51 9.62 6.66
CA MET A 1 10.15 8.98 7.83
C MET A 1 11.23 9.89 8.38
N ARG A 2 11.26 10.11 9.71
CA ARG A 2 12.37 10.77 10.39
C ARG A 2 13.25 9.68 10.99
N VAL A 3 14.53 9.70 10.67
CA VAL A 3 15.55 8.78 11.19
C VAL A 3 16.41 9.56 12.18
N LEU A 4 16.53 9.06 13.41
CA LEU A 4 17.42 9.58 14.44
C LEU A 4 18.20 8.40 15.00
N VAL A 5 19.31 8.05 14.35
CA VAL A 5 20.08 6.83 14.65
C VAL A 5 21.58 7.13 14.56
N SER A 6 22.39 6.50 15.41
CA SER A 6 23.86 6.52 15.27
C SER A 6 24.34 5.17 14.72
N TYR A 7 25.14 5.19 13.65
CA TYR A 7 25.70 4.00 12.99
C TYR A 7 27.17 3.80 13.37
N ASP A 8 27.41 3.68 14.68
CA ASP A 8 28.78 3.67 15.24
C ASP A 8 29.48 2.30 15.14
N LYS A 9 28.72 1.22 15.01
CA LYS A 9 29.27 -0.12 14.77
C LYS A 9 29.43 -0.30 13.26
N GLY A 10 30.65 -0.62 12.81
CA GLY A 10 30.92 -0.91 11.40
C GLY A 10 29.96 -1.96 10.84
N GLY A 11 29.50 -1.75 9.61
CA GLY A 11 28.45 -2.56 8.98
C GLY A 11 27.80 -1.87 7.79
N GLN A 12 26.89 -2.58 7.12
CA GLN A 12 26.07 -2.03 6.05
C GLN A 12 24.65 -1.75 6.59
N HIS A 13 24.15 -0.55 6.32
CA HIS A 13 22.83 -0.09 6.73
C HIS A 13 22.07 0.45 5.52
N LEU A 14 20.79 0.14 5.43
CA LEU A 14 19.90 0.62 4.39
C LEU A 14 18.64 1.21 5.04
N GLU A 15 18.37 2.48 4.77
CA GLU A 15 17.12 3.16 5.14
C GLU A 15 16.32 3.43 3.86
N GLN A 16 15.03 3.07 3.87
CA GLN A 16 14.14 3.25 2.72
C GLN A 16 12.86 3.99 3.11
N ALA A 17 12.41 4.93 2.27
CA ALA A 17 11.10 5.57 2.41
C ALA A 17 10.46 5.85 1.05
N VAL A 18 9.14 5.64 0.93
CA VAL A 18 8.40 5.93 -0.31
C VAL A 18 8.43 7.42 -0.66
N GLU A 19 8.34 8.28 0.34
CA GLU A 19 8.32 9.73 0.13
C GLU A 19 9.64 10.36 0.56
N THR A 20 9.84 10.50 1.87
CA THR A 20 10.92 11.33 2.39
C THR A 20 11.67 10.66 3.52
N ILE A 21 13.00 10.78 3.50
CA ILE A 21 13.89 10.53 4.64
C ILE A 21 14.33 11.88 5.20
N VAL A 22 14.25 12.06 6.52
CA VAL A 22 14.85 13.20 7.24
C VAL A 22 15.80 12.64 8.30
N ALA A 23 17.08 13.00 8.27
CA ALA A 23 18.10 12.36 9.11
C ALA A 23 19.02 13.37 9.81
N ALA A 24 19.44 13.05 11.03
CA ALA A 24 20.39 13.84 11.84
C ALA A 24 21.39 12.91 12.55
N ASN A 25 22.01 12.02 11.76
CA ASN A 25 22.69 10.81 12.23
C ASN A 25 24.21 10.94 12.18
N THR A 26 24.92 10.15 12.97
CA THR A 26 26.38 9.94 12.83
C THR A 26 26.64 8.63 12.10
N VAL A 27 27.40 8.67 11.01
CA VAL A 27 27.93 7.50 10.31
C VAL A 27 29.34 7.23 10.82
N GLY A 28 29.50 6.15 11.58
CA GLY A 28 30.76 5.76 12.20
C GLY A 28 31.83 5.32 11.18
N LYS A 29 33.08 5.29 11.63
CA LYS A 29 34.21 4.79 10.84
C LYS A 29 33.95 3.33 10.45
N THR A 30 34.23 2.96 9.19
CA THR A 30 33.95 1.65 8.58
C THR A 30 32.46 1.27 8.41
N SER A 31 31.53 2.20 8.63
CA SER A 31 30.12 2.02 8.33
C SER A 31 29.78 2.44 6.90
N THR A 32 28.92 1.65 6.25
CA THR A 32 28.29 1.98 4.97
C THR A 32 26.80 2.20 5.21
N VAL A 33 26.29 3.37 4.84
CA VAL A 33 24.88 3.72 4.98
C VAL A 33 24.33 4.12 3.62
N ALA A 34 23.23 3.50 3.21
CA ALA A 34 22.48 3.83 2.00
C ALA A 34 21.10 4.35 2.36
N TYR A 35 20.77 5.54 1.88
CA TYR A 35 19.43 6.12 1.96
C TYR A 35 18.77 6.05 0.60
N GLN A 36 17.55 5.51 0.56
CA GLN A 36 16.75 5.47 -0.66
C GLN A 36 15.38 6.08 -0.38
N ALA A 37 15.05 7.17 -1.07
CA ALA A 37 13.75 7.84 -0.93
C ALA A 37 13.08 8.08 -2.28
N GLY A 38 11.75 8.04 -2.33
CA GLY A 38 11.03 8.29 -3.59
C GLY A 38 10.83 9.76 -3.94
N ARG A 39 10.95 10.70 -2.99
CA ARG A 39 10.80 12.14 -3.24
C ARG A 39 11.98 12.97 -2.74
N SER A 40 12.38 12.82 -1.47
CA SER A 40 13.44 13.67 -0.92
C SER A 40 14.22 13.02 0.23
N ILE A 41 15.49 13.42 0.37
CA ILE A 41 16.33 13.10 1.52
C ILE A 41 16.78 14.44 2.10
N THR A 42 16.48 14.70 3.37
CA THR A 42 16.88 15.91 4.08
C THR A 42 17.84 15.56 5.19
N LEU A 43 19.07 16.07 5.12
CA LEU A 43 20.04 15.96 6.20
C LEU A 43 19.94 17.21 7.07
N LEU A 44 19.62 17.02 8.34
CA LEU A 44 19.51 18.08 9.33
C LEU A 44 20.88 18.42 9.94
N PRO A 45 21.03 19.63 10.53
CA PRO A 45 22.19 19.95 11.34
C PRO A 45 22.47 18.86 12.39
N GLY A 46 23.74 18.49 12.53
CA GLY A 46 24.17 17.37 13.39
C GLY A 46 24.42 16.06 12.64
N PHE A 47 24.05 15.97 11.36
CA PHE A 47 24.51 14.87 10.51
C PHE A 47 26.04 14.88 10.36
N GLN A 48 26.68 13.75 10.65
CA GLN A 48 28.13 13.61 10.61
C GLN A 48 28.51 12.32 9.89
N ALA A 49 29.49 12.38 8.98
CA ALA A 49 30.10 11.21 8.38
C ALA A 49 31.57 11.14 8.80
N SER A 50 31.94 10.09 9.52
CA SER A 50 33.31 9.91 10.00
C SER A 50 34.26 9.59 8.84
N GLN A 51 35.53 9.99 8.96
CA GLN A 51 36.55 9.64 7.96
C GLN A 51 36.62 8.12 7.77
N GLY A 52 36.50 7.67 6.52
CA GLY A 52 36.47 6.24 6.18
C GLY A 52 35.11 5.57 6.28
N SER A 53 34.03 6.33 6.48
CA SER A 53 32.66 5.87 6.23
C SER A 53 32.28 6.00 4.74
N LEU A 54 31.26 5.26 4.32
CA LEU A 54 30.62 5.42 3.01
C LEU A 54 29.15 5.77 3.22
N PHE A 55 28.73 6.92 2.72
CA PHE A 55 27.33 7.35 2.73
C PHE A 55 26.84 7.50 1.28
N THR A 56 25.68 6.91 0.97
CA THR A 56 25.03 7.00 -0.34
C THR A 56 23.58 7.42 -0.18
N ALA A 57 23.09 8.26 -1.08
CA ALA A 57 21.73 8.79 -1.07
C ALA A 57 21.15 8.75 -2.49
N ASP A 58 20.14 7.91 -2.70
CA ASP A 58 19.46 7.75 -3.98
C ASP A 58 18.03 8.27 -3.89
N ILE A 59 17.65 9.14 -4.84
CA ILE A 59 16.25 9.43 -5.12
C ILE A 59 15.83 8.56 -6.30
N LYS A 60 15.10 7.49 -6.01
CA LYS A 60 14.54 6.56 -7.00
C LYS A 60 13.18 6.09 -6.52
N PRO A 61 12.26 5.69 -7.41
CA PRO A 61 11.01 5.08 -7.00
C PRO A 61 11.28 3.94 -6.01
N VAL A 62 11.04 4.19 -4.73
CA VAL A 62 11.05 3.16 -3.71
C VAL A 62 9.66 2.56 -3.75
N THR A 63 9.47 1.60 -4.65
CA THR A 63 8.36 0.65 -4.51
C THR A 63 8.63 -0.10 -3.22
N SER A 64 7.85 0.15 -2.17
CA SER A 64 7.89 -0.62 -0.93
C SER A 64 7.76 -2.11 -1.23
N GLY A 65 8.90 -2.78 -1.39
CA GLY A 65 9.00 -4.24 -1.55
C GLY A 65 8.93 -4.98 -0.21
N GLY A 66 8.27 -4.40 0.78
CA GLY A 66 8.13 -4.93 2.13
C GLY A 66 6.77 -4.57 2.68
N ASN A 67 5.76 -5.37 2.33
CA ASN A 67 4.46 -5.49 3.00
C ASN A 67 3.89 -4.19 3.60
N GLU A 68 3.83 -3.10 2.82
CA GLU A 68 2.83 -2.08 3.12
C GLU A 68 1.50 -2.78 2.91
N LEU A 69 0.83 -3.03 4.03
CA LEU A 69 -0.52 -3.54 4.15
C LEU A 69 -1.46 -2.52 3.50
N SER A 70 -1.40 -2.37 2.18
CA SER A 70 -2.17 -1.42 1.38
C SER A 70 -3.59 -1.94 1.18
N LEU A 71 -4.52 -1.07 0.76
CA LEU A 71 -5.86 -1.51 0.37
C LEU A 71 -5.76 -2.61 -0.69
N GLN A 72 -6.25 -3.81 -0.40
CA GLN A 72 -6.28 -4.93 -1.35
C GLN A 72 -7.72 -5.32 -1.66
N LEU A 73 -7.94 -5.81 -2.87
CA LEU A 73 -9.23 -6.33 -3.33
C LEU A 73 -8.98 -7.53 -4.24
N LYS A 74 -9.57 -8.66 -3.89
CA LYS A 74 -9.55 -9.91 -4.66
C LYS A 74 -10.94 -10.52 -4.62
N ALA A 75 -11.23 -11.39 -5.58
CA ALA A 75 -12.47 -12.14 -5.55
C ALA A 75 -12.24 -13.57 -6.02
N TYR A 76 -12.93 -14.50 -5.38
CA TYR A 76 -12.91 -15.90 -5.74
C TYR A 76 -14.25 -16.58 -5.42
N PRO A 77 -14.68 -17.55 -6.27
CA PRO A 77 -14.08 -17.89 -7.56
C PRO A 77 -14.24 -16.76 -8.59
N ASN A 78 -13.34 -16.68 -9.56
CA ASN A 78 -13.46 -15.76 -10.69
C ASN A 78 -12.76 -16.39 -11.91
N PRO A 79 -13.50 -16.84 -12.95
CA PRO A 79 -14.93 -16.64 -13.18
C PRO A 79 -15.88 -17.36 -12.20
N PHE A 80 -17.12 -16.88 -12.08
CA PHE A 80 -18.16 -17.43 -11.17
C PHE A 80 -19.54 -17.53 -11.85
N ASP A 81 -20.45 -18.29 -11.24
CA ASP A 81 -21.79 -18.59 -11.79
C ASP A 81 -22.88 -17.74 -11.12
N GLU A 82 -23.18 -17.96 -9.84
CA GLU A 82 -24.25 -17.23 -9.12
C GLU A 82 -23.71 -16.20 -8.13
N SER A 83 -22.71 -16.58 -7.34
CA SER A 83 -22.04 -15.70 -6.38
C SER A 83 -20.52 -15.86 -6.37
N THR A 84 -19.83 -14.85 -5.84
CA THR A 84 -18.39 -14.86 -5.56
C THR A 84 -18.14 -14.21 -4.21
N MET A 85 -17.09 -14.65 -3.52
CA MET A 85 -16.56 -13.90 -2.38
C MET A 85 -15.65 -12.79 -2.86
N ILE A 86 -15.76 -11.63 -2.22
CA ILE A 86 -14.89 -10.49 -2.41
C ILE A 86 -14.10 -10.31 -1.11
N ASP A 87 -12.81 -10.58 -1.20
CA ASP A 87 -11.85 -10.43 -0.12
C ASP A 87 -11.17 -9.08 -0.24
N TYR A 88 -11.13 -8.34 0.85
CA TYR A 88 -10.41 -7.07 0.89
C TYR A 88 -9.64 -6.89 2.18
N TYR A 89 -8.58 -6.09 2.09
CA TYR A 89 -7.74 -5.76 3.24
C TYR A 89 -7.71 -4.26 3.44
N LEU A 90 -7.97 -3.80 4.67
CA LEU A 90 -7.94 -2.39 5.05
C LEU A 90 -6.63 -2.06 5.79
N PRO A 91 -5.85 -1.05 5.32
CA PRO A 91 -4.60 -0.61 5.96
C PRO A 91 -4.77 -0.04 7.37
N ALA A 92 -5.96 0.48 7.67
CA ALA A 92 -6.28 1.23 8.87
C ALA A 92 -7.80 1.18 9.08
N ASP A 93 -8.25 1.57 10.26
CA ASP A 93 -9.67 1.75 10.55
C ASP A 93 -10.24 2.90 9.70
N GLY A 94 -11.50 2.78 9.29
CA GLY A 94 -12.14 3.85 8.53
C GLY A 94 -13.45 3.47 7.87
N LYS A 95 -14.00 4.43 7.12
CA LYS A 95 -15.22 4.26 6.34
C LYS A 95 -14.93 3.52 5.04
N VAL A 96 -15.77 2.56 4.74
CA VAL A 96 -15.68 1.71 3.56
C VAL A 96 -16.97 1.80 2.74
N THR A 97 -16.82 1.98 1.44
CA THR A 97 -17.90 1.85 0.46
C THR A 97 -17.49 0.83 -0.58
N ILE A 98 -18.35 -0.14 -0.86
CA ILE A 98 -18.13 -1.21 -1.85
C ILE A 98 -19.30 -1.21 -2.83
N VAL A 99 -18.98 -0.98 -4.10
CA VAL A 99 -19.95 -1.00 -5.19
C VAL A 99 -19.47 -1.95 -6.29
N ILE A 100 -20.43 -2.50 -7.02
CA ILE A 100 -20.18 -3.22 -8.27
C ILE A 100 -20.71 -2.37 -9.41
N THR A 101 -19.90 -2.22 -10.45
CA THR A 101 -20.24 -1.51 -11.67
C THR A 101 -20.21 -2.42 -12.89
N ASP A 102 -20.93 -2.06 -13.94
CA ASP A 102 -20.78 -2.67 -15.27
C ASP A 102 -19.56 -2.10 -16.02
N ALA A 103 -19.31 -2.59 -17.23
CA ALA A 103 -18.19 -2.14 -18.06
C ALA A 103 -18.30 -0.66 -18.51
N GLN A 104 -19.46 -0.02 -18.35
CA GLN A 104 -19.67 1.41 -18.61
C GLN A 104 -19.53 2.26 -17.34
N GLY A 105 -19.20 1.64 -16.19
CA GLY A 105 -19.06 2.31 -14.90
C GLY A 105 -20.39 2.62 -14.20
N LYS A 106 -21.52 2.13 -14.71
CA LYS A 106 -22.81 2.29 -14.03
C LYS A 106 -22.85 1.36 -12.82
N VAL A 107 -23.21 1.91 -11.66
CA VAL A 107 -23.42 1.13 -10.44
C VAL A 107 -24.61 0.19 -10.62
N ILE A 108 -24.36 -1.11 -10.49
CA ILE A 108 -25.37 -2.16 -10.59
C ILE A 108 -25.71 -2.78 -9.24
N SER A 109 -24.81 -2.66 -8.26
CA SER A 109 -25.02 -3.15 -6.90
C SER A 109 -24.21 -2.31 -5.91
N GLN A 110 -24.81 -1.99 -4.77
CA GLN A 110 -24.14 -1.35 -3.65
C GLN A 110 -24.09 -2.35 -2.50
N LEU A 111 -22.92 -2.93 -2.26
CA LEU A 111 -22.76 -3.97 -1.24
C LEU A 111 -22.58 -3.37 0.15
N MET A 112 -21.94 -2.20 0.21
CA MET A 112 -21.66 -1.48 1.45
C MET A 112 -21.55 0.00 1.17
N LYS A 113 -21.99 0.86 2.10
CA LYS A 113 -21.89 2.31 1.97
C LYS A 113 -21.57 2.97 3.29
N ASP A 114 -20.44 3.69 3.31
CA ASP A 114 -19.96 4.52 4.41
C ASP A 114 -19.91 3.81 5.77
N GLU A 115 -19.60 2.51 5.77
CA GLU A 115 -19.57 1.68 6.98
C GLU A 115 -18.19 1.73 7.65
N ASN A 116 -18.16 1.91 8.97
CA ASN A 116 -16.90 1.89 9.72
C ASN A 116 -16.43 0.46 9.92
N GLN A 117 -15.23 0.13 9.44
CA GLN A 117 -14.57 -1.15 9.68
C GLN A 117 -13.18 -0.96 10.27
N ALA A 118 -12.77 -1.92 11.09
CA ALA A 118 -11.41 -1.97 11.62
C ALA A 118 -10.40 -2.38 10.54
N ALA A 119 -9.15 -2.01 10.71
CA ALA A 119 -8.03 -2.48 9.91
C ALA A 119 -8.00 -4.02 9.89
N GLY A 120 -7.61 -4.61 8.77
CA GLY A 120 -7.51 -6.07 8.64
C GLY A 120 -8.22 -6.63 7.43
N LYS A 121 -8.35 -7.96 7.42
CA LYS A 121 -8.99 -8.72 6.34
C LYS A 121 -10.50 -8.77 6.58
N HIS A 122 -11.25 -8.58 5.51
CA HIS A 122 -12.69 -8.64 5.49
C HIS A 122 -13.15 -9.41 4.26
N GLN A 123 -14.38 -9.89 4.33
CA GLN A 123 -15.03 -10.64 3.27
C GLN A 123 -16.47 -10.20 3.11
N ILE A 124 -16.92 -10.12 1.86
CA ILE A 124 -18.32 -9.92 1.53
C ILE A 124 -18.70 -10.82 0.36
N GLU A 125 -19.84 -11.51 0.47
CA GLU A 125 -20.39 -12.28 -0.65
C GLU A 125 -21.14 -11.34 -1.59
N TRP A 126 -20.92 -11.50 -2.89
CA TRP A 126 -21.74 -10.87 -3.90
C TRP A 126 -22.57 -11.90 -4.65
N ASN A 127 -23.89 -11.87 -4.42
CA ASN A 127 -24.86 -12.64 -5.20
C ASN A 127 -25.28 -11.85 -6.45
N SER A 128 -25.18 -12.49 -7.60
CA SER A 128 -25.45 -11.90 -8.92
C SER A 128 -26.51 -12.67 -9.73
N THR A 129 -27.31 -13.53 -9.10
CA THR A 129 -28.19 -14.49 -9.81
C THR A 129 -29.07 -13.82 -10.88
N ALA A 130 -29.58 -12.61 -10.63
CA ALA A 130 -30.44 -11.86 -11.56
C ALA A 130 -29.68 -11.13 -12.70
N LEU A 131 -28.34 -11.14 -12.69
CA LEU A 131 -27.52 -10.44 -13.67
C LEU A 131 -27.12 -11.35 -14.85
N LYS A 132 -26.79 -10.77 -15.99
CA LYS A 132 -26.35 -11.56 -17.15
C LYS A 132 -24.87 -11.95 -17.04
N ALA A 133 -24.47 -12.98 -17.75
CA ALA A 133 -23.06 -13.27 -18.02
C ALA A 133 -22.34 -12.02 -18.54
N GLY A 134 -21.10 -11.81 -18.12
CA GLY A 134 -20.38 -10.60 -18.51
C GLY A 134 -19.31 -10.16 -17.51
N MET A 135 -18.75 -8.98 -17.79
CA MET A 135 -17.71 -8.39 -16.96
C MET A 135 -18.28 -7.33 -16.03
N TYR A 136 -17.83 -7.39 -14.79
CA TYR A 136 -18.20 -6.48 -13.72
C TYR A 136 -16.96 -5.98 -13.00
N ILE A 137 -17.05 -4.80 -12.40
CA ILE A 137 -15.92 -4.12 -11.77
C ILE A 137 -16.31 -3.83 -10.32
N PRO A 138 -15.83 -4.60 -9.34
CA PRO A 138 -15.93 -4.23 -7.94
C PRO A 138 -14.99 -3.06 -7.66
N VAL A 139 -15.50 -2.08 -6.92
CA VAL A 139 -14.76 -0.89 -6.49
C VAL A 139 -14.92 -0.77 -4.98
N ILE A 140 -13.81 -0.70 -4.27
CA ILE A 140 -13.76 -0.39 -2.84
C ILE A 140 -13.13 0.98 -2.65
N GLU A 141 -13.75 1.81 -1.81
CA GLU A 141 -13.24 3.12 -1.41
C GLU A 141 -13.01 3.13 0.11
N HIS A 142 -11.81 3.55 0.52
CA HIS A 142 -11.41 3.64 1.93
C HIS A 142 -10.41 4.77 2.14
N ASN A 143 -10.72 5.73 3.02
CA ASN A 143 -9.86 6.87 3.37
C ASN A 143 -9.19 7.53 2.14
N GLN A 144 -10.00 7.93 1.15
CA GLN A 144 -9.60 8.53 -0.14
C GLN A 144 -8.81 7.63 -1.10
N LYS A 145 -8.48 6.39 -0.71
CA LYS A 145 -7.90 5.38 -1.61
C LYS A 145 -9.02 4.57 -2.25
N LYS A 146 -8.81 4.16 -3.50
CA LYS A 146 -9.68 3.22 -4.19
C LYS A 146 -8.90 2.00 -4.62
N ALA A 147 -9.51 0.82 -4.53
CA ALA A 147 -9.03 -0.37 -5.23
C ALA A 147 -10.13 -0.91 -6.13
N VAL A 148 -9.72 -1.43 -7.28
CA VAL A 148 -10.62 -1.95 -8.30
C VAL A 148 -10.24 -3.37 -8.63
N GLY A 149 -11.24 -4.21 -8.85
CA GLY A 149 -11.06 -5.57 -9.31
C GLY A 149 -11.71 -5.79 -10.67
N ARG A 150 -11.58 -7.01 -11.17
CA ARG A 150 -12.29 -7.46 -12.38
C ARG A 150 -12.99 -8.76 -12.04
N LEU A 151 -14.28 -8.83 -12.32
CA LEU A 151 -15.13 -10.00 -12.13
C LEU A 151 -15.68 -10.46 -13.48
N VAL A 152 -15.68 -11.76 -13.70
CA VAL A 152 -16.26 -12.39 -14.90
C VAL A 152 -17.34 -13.36 -14.44
N LYS A 153 -18.60 -13.03 -14.74
CA LYS A 153 -19.73 -13.93 -14.57
C LYS A 153 -19.88 -14.79 -15.82
N LYS A 154 -20.05 -16.11 -15.65
CA LYS A 154 -20.31 -17.05 -16.74
C LYS A 154 -21.72 -16.93 -17.30
#